data_AF-A0A345URX3-F1
#
_entry.id   AF-A0A345URX3-F1
#
_cell.length_a   1.000
_cell.length_b   1.000
_cell.length_c   1.000
_cell.angle_alpha   90.00
_cell.angle_beta   90.00
_cell.angle_gamma   90.00
#
_symmetry.space_group_name_H-M   'P 1'
#
loop_
_entity.id
_entity.type
_entity.pdbx_description
1 polymer ?
#
loop_
_entity_poly.entity_id
_entity_poly.type
_entity_poly.pdbx_seq_one_letter_code
_entity_poly.pdbx_strand_id
1 'polypeptide(L)'
;MLEYLLAEKNFAALKQYVKFLQDLPPALQEMTEFSKSFERQGHTMLPPPNIQSLRQAAQVNGACWQAIQIATPLLGSNSAQVLREVFGFIEEFQVTVSNADNRREVIDTIDPRQFSLVRSPVWNNAPAASIIDVLREMDRRLEQYRGLVLNFKTQVTSLAESIHSIFVRFIECLTMPICSCDVPVAKIEVYYGLGKMGLPGTTFVPGRMYSQEERIAMSKEHVEFLFNLRRRAASGANNLSDFCFRMICMLDEAQRMLRSHYPTMTMARAKSALPLLKLPLNDVQSMSDQLVKMTRL
;
A
#
# COMPACT_ATOMS: atom_id res chain seq x y z
N MET A 1 10.56 15.00 -8.01
CA MET A 1 11.14 14.93 -6.64
C MET A 1 10.52 13.84 -5.74
N LEU A 2 9.34 13.27 -6.08
CA LEU A 2 8.68 12.20 -5.30
C LEU A 2 8.89 10.76 -5.81
N GLU A 3 9.54 10.60 -6.96
CA GLU A 3 9.69 9.32 -7.67
C GLU A 3 10.41 8.23 -6.84
N TYR A 4 11.20 8.62 -5.82
CA TYR A 4 11.89 7.66 -4.96
C TYR A 4 10.96 6.87 -4.03
N LEU A 5 9.82 7.46 -3.63
CA LEU A 5 8.84 6.82 -2.73
C LEU A 5 8.16 5.63 -3.42
N LEU A 6 7.95 5.75 -4.73
CA LEU A 6 7.33 4.74 -5.58
C LEU A 6 8.34 4.08 -6.54
N ALA A 7 9.62 4.04 -6.16
CA ALA A 7 10.64 3.43 -7.00
C ALA A 7 10.30 1.96 -7.29
N GLU A 8 10.41 1.55 -8.56
CA GLU A 8 10.05 0.21 -9.05
C GLU A 8 10.69 -0.92 -8.23
N LYS A 9 11.94 -0.75 -7.81
CA LYS A 9 12.68 -1.69 -6.95
C LYS A 9 11.95 -2.01 -5.64
N ASN A 10 11.24 -1.05 -5.05
CA ASN A 10 10.49 -1.22 -3.81
C ASN A 10 9.23 -2.07 -4.05
N PHE A 11 8.55 -1.85 -5.17
CA PHE A 11 7.39 -2.63 -5.58
C PHE A 11 7.77 -4.06 -5.97
N ALA A 12 8.87 -4.23 -6.69
CA ALA A 12 9.43 -5.54 -6.98
C ALA A 12 9.74 -6.32 -5.68
N ALA A 13 10.27 -5.66 -4.66
CA ALA A 13 10.52 -6.28 -3.36
C ALA A 13 9.23 -6.69 -2.64
N LEU A 14 8.19 -5.84 -2.64
CA LEU A 14 6.88 -6.18 -2.07
C LEU A 14 6.23 -7.35 -2.81
N LYS A 15 6.33 -7.41 -4.15
CA LYS A 15 5.87 -8.57 -4.94
C LYS A 15 6.61 -9.85 -4.58
N GLN A 16 7.94 -9.79 -4.44
CA GLN A 16 8.73 -10.94 -4.00
C GLN A 16 8.33 -11.40 -2.59
N TYR A 17 8.04 -10.46 -1.69
CA TYR A 17 7.53 -10.77 -0.36
C TYR A 17 6.16 -11.45 -0.41
N VAL A 18 5.24 -10.97 -1.25
CA VAL A 18 3.93 -11.60 -1.43
C VAL A 18 4.05 -13.01 -1.96
N LYS A 19 4.90 -13.23 -2.96
CA LYS A 19 5.18 -14.58 -3.46
C LYS A 19 5.71 -15.47 -2.33
N PHE A 20 6.68 -14.97 -1.56
CA PHE A 20 7.16 -15.67 -0.36
C PHE A 20 6.02 -16.04 0.60
N LEU A 21 5.08 -15.13 0.86
CA LEU A 21 3.94 -15.42 1.74
C LEU A 21 2.96 -16.44 1.17
N GLN A 22 2.77 -16.47 -0.15
CA GLN A 22 1.94 -17.48 -0.82
C GLN A 22 2.58 -18.86 -0.75
N ASP A 23 3.90 -18.92 -0.90
CA ASP A 23 4.70 -20.16 -0.84
C ASP A 23 4.91 -20.65 0.61
N LEU A 24 4.71 -19.79 1.62
CA LEU A 24 4.99 -20.10 3.02
C LEU A 24 4.06 -21.17 3.63
N PRO A 25 2.71 -21.11 3.51
CA PRO A 25 1.83 -22.16 4.04
C PRO A 25 2.14 -23.59 3.54
N PRO A 26 2.31 -23.86 2.23
CA PRO A 26 2.66 -25.21 1.77
C PRO A 26 4.05 -25.63 2.27
N ALA A 27 5.05 -24.74 2.26
CA ALA A 27 6.37 -25.04 2.80
C ALA A 27 6.32 -25.40 4.29
N LEU A 28 5.55 -24.67 5.10
CA LEU A 28 5.36 -24.98 6.52
C LEU A 28 4.66 -26.33 6.74
N GLN A 29 3.78 -26.74 5.81
CA GLN A 29 3.17 -28.07 5.86
C GLN A 29 4.21 -29.16 5.57
N GLU A 30 5.00 -29.02 4.51
CA GLU A 30 6.09 -29.95 4.19
C GLU A 30 7.08 -30.07 5.35
N MET A 31 7.49 -28.94 5.96
CA MET A 31 8.36 -28.91 7.15
C MET A 31 7.78 -29.71 8.32
N THR A 32 6.46 -29.65 8.51
CA THR A 32 5.75 -30.38 9.57
C THR A 32 5.73 -31.88 9.29
N GLU A 33 5.39 -32.28 8.05
CA GLU A 33 5.36 -33.68 7.63
C GLU A 33 6.74 -34.33 7.68
N PHE A 34 7.75 -33.57 7.27
CA PHE A 34 9.14 -33.97 7.35
C PHE A 34 9.59 -34.17 8.80
N SER A 35 9.26 -33.24 9.70
CA SER A 35 9.57 -33.37 11.13
C SER A 35 8.94 -34.63 11.74
N LYS A 36 7.68 -34.93 11.41
CA LYS A 36 7.00 -36.17 11.83
C LYS A 36 7.70 -37.43 11.33
N SER A 37 8.36 -37.38 10.18
CA SER A 37 9.11 -38.53 9.66
C SER A 37 10.37 -38.83 10.49
N PHE A 38 11.01 -37.80 11.05
CA PHE A 38 12.14 -37.95 11.98
C PHE A 38 11.68 -38.45 13.35
N GLU A 39 10.54 -37.97 13.86
CA GLU A 39 9.95 -38.49 15.10
C GLU A 39 9.67 -40.00 15.01
N ARG A 40 9.14 -40.46 13.88
CA ARG A 40 8.91 -41.90 13.62
C ARG A 40 10.19 -42.73 13.58
N GLN A 41 11.33 -42.11 13.31
CA GLN A 41 12.66 -42.74 13.33
C GLN A 41 13.30 -42.72 14.73
N GLY A 42 12.61 -42.18 15.73
CA GLY A 42 13.07 -42.14 17.12
C GLY A 42 13.82 -40.86 17.51
N HIS A 43 13.90 -39.87 16.62
CA HIS A 43 14.54 -38.60 16.96
C HIS A 43 13.65 -37.74 17.86
N THR A 44 14.26 -37.11 18.87
CA THR A 44 13.59 -36.09 19.68
C THR A 44 13.69 -34.75 18.98
N MET A 45 12.57 -34.29 18.42
CA MET A 45 12.52 -33.05 17.65
C MET A 45 12.53 -31.82 18.56
N LEU A 46 13.22 -30.77 18.12
CA LEU A 46 13.08 -29.47 18.78
C LEU A 46 11.74 -28.82 18.35
N PRO A 47 10.95 -28.30 19.31
CA PRO A 47 9.65 -27.72 19.01
C PRO A 47 9.83 -26.56 18.03
N PRO A 48 9.13 -26.56 16.88
CA PRO A 48 9.28 -25.47 15.93
C PRO A 48 8.72 -24.17 16.54
N PRO A 49 9.31 -23.00 16.23
CA PRO A 49 8.68 -21.72 16.56
C PRO A 49 7.28 -21.67 15.96
N ASN A 50 6.33 -21.12 16.71
CA ASN A 50 4.87 -21.23 16.52
C ASN A 50 4.43 -21.16 15.03
N ILE A 51 4.35 -22.34 14.38
CA ILE A 51 4.02 -22.50 12.96
C ILE A 51 2.62 -21.95 12.68
N GLN A 52 1.70 -22.09 13.64
CA GLN A 52 0.34 -21.58 13.52
C GLN A 52 0.32 -20.06 13.47
N SER A 53 1.12 -19.37 14.30
CA SER A 53 1.28 -17.92 14.20
C SER A 53 1.90 -17.48 12.88
N LEU A 54 2.87 -18.24 12.34
CA LEU A 54 3.44 -17.96 11.01
C LEU A 54 2.40 -18.09 9.89
N ARG A 55 1.57 -19.15 9.91
CA ARG A 55 0.47 -19.35 8.94
C ARG A 55 -0.57 -18.24 9.03
N GLN A 56 -0.99 -17.89 10.23
CA GLN A 56 -1.97 -16.81 10.44
C GLN A 56 -1.42 -15.48 9.95
N ALA A 57 -0.16 -15.15 10.27
CA ALA A 57 0.47 -13.93 9.81
C ALA A 57 0.58 -13.90 8.28
N ALA A 58 0.91 -15.02 7.63
CA ALA A 58 0.94 -15.13 6.17
C ALA A 58 -0.44 -14.89 5.53
N GLN A 59 -1.50 -15.47 6.09
CA GLN A 59 -2.88 -15.26 5.62
C GLN A 59 -3.32 -13.81 5.75
N VAL A 60 -3.08 -13.18 6.91
CA VAL A 60 -3.42 -11.77 7.15
C VAL A 60 -2.67 -10.86 6.17
N ASN A 61 -1.37 -11.07 5.97
CA ASN A 61 -0.60 -10.28 5.02
C ASN A 61 -1.08 -10.48 3.57
N GLY A 62 -1.44 -11.71 3.20
CA GLY A 62 -2.02 -12.01 1.89
C GLY A 62 -3.30 -11.22 1.64
N ALA A 63 -4.19 -11.16 2.64
CA ALA A 63 -5.43 -10.37 2.57
C ALA A 63 -5.15 -8.85 2.48
N CYS A 64 -4.21 -8.32 3.28
CA CYS A 64 -3.79 -6.92 3.20
C CYS A 64 -3.25 -6.57 1.81
N TRP A 65 -2.43 -7.46 1.21
CA TRP A 65 -1.91 -7.24 -0.12
C TRP A 65 -3.00 -7.27 -1.19
N GLN A 66 -3.93 -8.21 -1.13
CA GLN A 66 -5.06 -8.25 -2.05
C GLN A 66 -5.90 -6.97 -1.95
N ALA A 67 -6.12 -6.47 -0.74
CA ALA A 67 -6.80 -5.19 -0.52
C ALA A 67 -6.03 -4.01 -1.13
N ILE A 68 -4.70 -3.97 -0.98
CA ILE A 68 -3.82 -2.99 -1.64
C ILE A 68 -4.00 -3.07 -3.17
N GLN A 69 -3.93 -4.27 -3.76
CA GLN A 69 -4.07 -4.46 -5.21
C GLN A 69 -5.42 -3.98 -5.76
N ILE A 70 -6.52 -4.22 -5.03
CA ILE A 70 -7.86 -3.77 -5.40
C ILE A 70 -8.00 -2.26 -5.23
N ALA A 71 -7.49 -1.71 -4.13
CA ALA A 71 -7.62 -0.30 -3.80
C ALA A 71 -6.77 0.60 -4.70
N THR A 72 -5.62 0.14 -5.18
CA THR A 72 -4.68 0.93 -5.99
C THR A 72 -5.32 1.50 -7.28
N PRO A 73 -5.97 0.71 -8.16
CA PRO A 73 -6.64 1.24 -9.34
C PRO A 73 -7.86 2.11 -8.97
N LEU A 74 -8.55 1.78 -7.87
CA LEU A 74 -9.69 2.56 -7.37
C LEU A 74 -9.25 3.97 -6.93
N LEU A 75 -8.10 4.08 -6.27
CA LEU A 75 -7.51 5.35 -5.88
C LEU A 75 -7.15 6.20 -7.09
N GLY A 76 -6.58 5.58 -8.13
CA GLY A 76 -6.25 6.28 -9.37
C GLY A 76 -7.46 6.81 -10.13
N SER A 77 -8.53 6.01 -10.25
CA SER A 77 -9.76 6.45 -10.94
C SER A 77 -10.51 7.52 -10.15
N ASN A 78 -10.62 7.36 -8.82
CA ASN A 78 -11.28 8.35 -7.96
C ASN A 78 -10.52 9.67 -7.94
N SER A 79 -9.18 9.64 -7.87
CA SER A 79 -8.39 10.88 -7.92
C SER A 79 -8.59 11.61 -9.24
N ALA A 80 -8.53 10.90 -10.37
CA ALA A 80 -8.70 11.51 -11.69
C ALA A 80 -10.08 12.16 -11.84
N GLN A 81 -11.13 11.56 -11.27
CA GLN A 81 -12.47 12.13 -11.26
C GLN A 81 -12.54 13.37 -10.37
N VAL A 82 -12.18 13.25 -9.09
CA VAL A 82 -12.29 14.34 -8.10
C VAL A 82 -11.46 15.55 -8.53
N LEU A 83 -10.23 15.33 -9.02
CA LEU A 83 -9.35 16.41 -9.47
C LEU A 83 -9.90 17.13 -10.71
N ARG A 84 -10.46 16.38 -11.68
CA ARG A 84 -11.09 16.97 -12.86
C ARG A 84 -12.26 17.87 -12.48
N GLU A 85 -13.08 17.42 -11.55
CA GLU A 85 -14.25 18.16 -11.06
C GLU A 85 -13.83 19.44 -10.33
N VAL A 86 -12.82 19.37 -9.44
CA VAL A 86 -12.32 20.54 -8.71
C VAL A 86 -11.61 21.52 -9.64
N PHE A 87 -10.78 21.05 -10.57
CA PHE A 87 -10.10 21.93 -11.53
C PHE A 87 -11.06 22.59 -12.50
N GLY A 88 -12.05 21.84 -13.01
CA GLY A 88 -13.11 22.38 -13.84
C GLY A 88 -13.91 23.47 -13.11
N PHE A 89 -14.29 23.23 -11.85
CA PHE A 89 -14.96 24.24 -11.04
C PHE A 89 -14.11 25.51 -10.86
N ILE A 90 -12.81 25.38 -10.54
CA ILE A 90 -11.93 26.55 -10.37
C ILE A 90 -11.85 27.37 -11.66
N GLU A 91 -11.77 26.73 -12.82
CA GLU A 91 -11.71 27.40 -14.12
C GLU A 91 -13.03 28.11 -14.46
N GLU A 92 -14.15 27.42 -14.29
CA GLU A 92 -15.49 28.00 -14.44
C GLU A 92 -15.67 29.22 -13.51
N PHE A 93 -15.24 29.10 -12.25
CA PHE A 93 -15.32 30.18 -11.26
C PHE A 93 -14.52 31.41 -11.69
N GLN A 94 -13.30 31.20 -12.18
CA GLN A 94 -12.46 32.30 -12.67
C GLN A 94 -13.11 33.03 -13.84
N VAL A 95 -13.76 32.31 -14.77
CA VAL A 95 -14.49 32.90 -15.90
C VAL A 95 -15.70 33.69 -15.40
N THR A 96 -16.54 33.09 -14.55
CA THR A 96 -17.74 33.73 -13.98
C THR A 96 -17.40 35.04 -13.27
N VAL A 97 -16.39 35.05 -12.39
CA VAL A 97 -15.99 36.27 -11.68
C VAL A 97 -15.33 37.30 -12.62
N SER A 98 -14.66 36.86 -13.69
CA SER A 98 -14.08 37.79 -14.67
C SER A 98 -15.16 38.57 -15.43
N ASN A 99 -16.32 37.95 -15.65
CA ASN A 99 -17.44 38.54 -16.38
C ASN A 99 -18.45 39.25 -15.47
N ALA A 100 -18.26 39.21 -14.14
CA ALA A 100 -19.16 39.85 -13.20
C ALA A 100 -18.99 41.38 -13.17
N ASP A 101 -20.11 42.11 -13.23
CA ASP A 101 -20.17 43.58 -13.23
C ASP A 101 -19.67 44.17 -11.90
N ASN A 102 -19.91 43.50 -10.76
CA ASN A 102 -19.52 43.98 -9.44
C ASN A 102 -18.77 42.91 -8.63
N ARG A 103 -17.45 42.84 -8.81
CA ARG A 103 -16.57 41.87 -8.11
C ARG A 103 -16.38 42.14 -6.60
N ARG A 104 -16.97 43.21 -6.07
CA ARG A 104 -16.95 43.53 -4.63
C ARG A 104 -18.06 42.80 -3.86
N GLU A 105 -19.05 42.25 -4.55
CA GLU A 105 -20.07 41.41 -3.94
C GLU A 105 -19.48 40.12 -3.38
N VAL A 106 -20.20 39.54 -2.42
CA VAL A 106 -19.85 38.24 -1.85
C VAL A 106 -20.11 37.13 -2.87
N ILE A 107 -19.33 36.05 -2.83
CA ILE A 107 -19.50 34.96 -3.78
C ILE A 107 -20.88 34.27 -3.69
N ASP A 108 -21.57 34.40 -2.55
CA ASP A 108 -22.89 33.78 -2.32
C ASP A 108 -23.97 34.30 -3.28
N THR A 109 -23.75 35.46 -3.93
CA THR A 109 -24.65 35.99 -4.95
C THR A 109 -24.50 35.33 -6.32
N ILE A 110 -23.47 34.50 -6.52
CA ILE A 110 -23.24 33.78 -7.78
C ILE A 110 -24.28 32.66 -7.91
N ASP A 111 -24.99 32.62 -9.05
CA ASP A 111 -25.90 31.52 -9.38
C ASP A 111 -25.11 30.20 -9.53
N PRO A 112 -25.34 29.19 -8.66
CA PRO A 112 -24.64 27.92 -8.71
C PRO A 112 -24.93 27.10 -9.97
N ARG A 113 -26.03 27.38 -10.70
CA ARG A 113 -26.40 26.65 -11.92
C ARG A 113 -25.45 26.89 -13.09
N GLN A 114 -24.59 27.91 -12.99
CA GLN A 114 -23.56 28.21 -13.98
C GLN A 114 -22.45 27.15 -14.02
N PHE A 115 -22.30 26.36 -12.94
CA PHE A 115 -21.20 25.40 -12.79
C PHE A 115 -21.59 24.00 -13.27
N SER A 116 -20.68 23.33 -13.97
CA SER A 116 -20.90 21.96 -14.46
C SER A 116 -21.07 20.95 -13.32
N LEU A 117 -20.44 21.20 -12.16
CA LEU A 117 -20.53 20.34 -10.98
C LEU A 117 -21.97 20.17 -10.48
N VAL A 118 -22.83 21.17 -10.70
CA VAL A 118 -24.25 21.14 -10.29
C VAL A 118 -25.10 20.24 -11.21
N ARG A 119 -24.57 19.83 -12.36
CA ARG A 119 -25.20 18.83 -13.25
C ARG A 119 -24.91 17.38 -12.83
N SER A 120 -24.13 17.19 -11.78
CA SER A 120 -23.84 15.86 -11.22
C SER A 120 -25.11 15.23 -10.62
N PRO A 121 -25.28 13.89 -10.69
CA PRO A 121 -26.44 13.19 -10.14
C PRO A 121 -26.73 13.47 -8.66
N VAL A 122 -25.73 13.93 -7.91
CA VAL A 122 -25.85 14.35 -6.50
C VAL A 122 -26.94 15.41 -6.30
N TRP A 123 -27.18 16.27 -7.29
CA TRP A 123 -28.11 17.40 -7.19
C TRP A 123 -29.51 17.12 -7.75
N ASN A 124 -29.80 15.92 -8.25
CA ASN A 124 -31.08 15.58 -8.89
C ASN A 124 -32.29 15.73 -7.95
N ASN A 125 -32.11 15.44 -6.66
CA ASN A 125 -33.19 15.45 -5.67
C ASN A 125 -33.21 16.72 -4.81
N ALA A 126 -32.10 17.44 -4.75
CA ALA A 126 -31.96 18.67 -3.99
C ALA A 126 -30.95 19.56 -4.72
N PRO A 127 -31.39 20.56 -5.50
CA PRO A 127 -30.48 21.47 -6.22
C PRO A 127 -29.63 22.31 -5.26
N ALA A 128 -28.44 22.73 -5.71
CA ALA A 128 -27.60 23.65 -4.94
C ALA A 128 -28.32 25.00 -4.74
N ALA A 129 -28.43 25.46 -3.50
CA ALA A 129 -29.06 26.75 -3.19
C ALA A 129 -28.09 27.92 -3.35
N SER A 130 -26.78 27.65 -3.18
CA SER A 130 -25.72 28.64 -3.27
C SER A 130 -24.43 28.04 -3.81
N ILE A 131 -23.47 28.90 -4.19
CA ILE A 131 -22.09 28.46 -4.49
C ILE A 131 -21.43 27.79 -3.29
N ILE A 132 -21.85 28.12 -2.06
CA ILE A 132 -21.31 27.53 -0.83
C ILE A 132 -21.64 26.05 -0.73
N ASP A 133 -22.80 25.63 -1.22
CA ASP A 133 -23.16 24.20 -1.29
C ASP A 133 -22.28 23.45 -2.27
N VAL A 134 -21.91 24.10 -3.39
CA VAL A 134 -20.95 23.56 -4.37
C VAL A 134 -19.56 23.40 -3.74
N LEU A 135 -19.09 24.39 -2.97
CA LEU A 135 -17.81 24.30 -2.25
C LEU A 135 -17.83 23.20 -1.18
N ARG A 136 -18.93 23.05 -0.43
CA ARG A 136 -19.11 21.95 0.55
C ARG A 136 -19.10 20.59 -0.12
N GLU A 137 -19.73 20.46 -1.28
CA GLU A 137 -19.73 19.22 -2.04
C GLU A 137 -18.32 18.84 -2.54
N MET A 138 -17.52 19.82 -2.98
CA MET A 138 -16.11 19.57 -3.29
C MET A 138 -15.33 19.12 -2.06
N ASP A 139 -15.54 19.75 -0.91
CA ASP A 139 -14.88 19.34 0.35
C ASP A 139 -15.25 17.91 0.73
N ARG A 140 -16.54 17.55 0.59
CA ARG A 140 -17.03 16.19 0.83
C ARG A 140 -16.37 15.18 -0.10
N ARG A 141 -16.19 15.50 -1.39
CA ARG A 141 -15.51 14.61 -2.35
C ARG A 141 -14.02 14.44 -2.03
N LEU A 142 -13.34 15.52 -1.65
CA LEU A 142 -11.95 15.46 -1.18
C LEU A 142 -11.83 14.61 0.10
N GLU A 143 -12.77 14.76 1.04
CA GLU A 143 -12.80 13.94 2.27
C GLU A 143 -13.01 12.45 1.95
N GLN A 144 -13.92 12.14 1.03
CA GLN A 144 -14.14 10.76 0.60
C GLN A 144 -12.89 10.15 -0.02
N TYR A 145 -12.22 10.90 -0.91
CA TYR A 145 -10.99 10.45 -1.52
C TYR A 145 -9.88 10.26 -0.48
N ARG A 146 -9.73 11.18 0.47
CA ARG A 146 -8.82 11.06 1.61
C ARG A 146 -9.11 9.82 2.46
N GLY A 147 -10.39 9.50 2.70
CA GLY A 147 -10.82 8.29 3.39
C GLY A 147 -10.34 7.02 2.68
N LEU A 148 -10.35 6.99 1.34
CA LEU A 148 -9.80 5.87 0.58
C LEU A 148 -8.28 5.75 0.76
N VAL A 149 -7.55 6.87 0.75
CA VAL A 149 -6.09 6.89 0.97
C VAL A 149 -5.74 6.43 2.40
N LEU A 150 -6.53 6.84 3.40
CA LEU A 150 -6.39 6.37 4.79
C LEU A 150 -6.60 4.86 4.92
N ASN A 151 -7.66 4.33 4.32
CA ASN A 151 -7.92 2.89 4.31
C ASN A 151 -6.77 2.11 3.66
N PHE A 152 -6.26 2.62 2.54
CA PHE A 152 -5.09 2.04 1.88
C PHE A 152 -3.84 2.07 2.78
N LYS A 153 -3.57 3.20 3.42
CA LYS A 153 -2.46 3.35 4.39
C LYS A 153 -2.55 2.33 5.53
N THR A 154 -3.75 2.07 6.06
CA THR A 154 -3.96 1.08 7.12
C THR A 154 -3.52 -0.32 6.67
N GLN A 155 -3.83 -0.71 5.42
CA GLN A 155 -3.39 -2.00 4.87
C GLN A 155 -1.87 -2.07 4.72
N VAL A 156 -1.24 -0.99 4.26
CA VAL A 156 0.22 -0.89 4.11
C VAL A 156 0.92 -0.95 5.48
N THR A 157 0.34 -0.32 6.50
CA THR A 157 0.89 -0.32 7.87
C THR A 157 0.81 -1.72 8.48
N SER A 158 -0.33 -2.39 8.36
CA SER A 158 -0.49 -3.78 8.82
C SER A 158 0.50 -4.74 8.14
N LEU A 159 0.74 -4.56 6.84
CA LEU A 159 1.77 -5.28 6.09
C LEU A 159 3.17 -4.98 6.67
N ALA A 160 3.51 -3.71 6.89
CA ALA A 160 4.81 -3.29 7.41
C ALA A 160 5.13 -3.88 8.79
N GLU A 161 4.18 -3.83 9.72
CA GLU A 161 4.33 -4.29 11.11
C GLU A 161 4.61 -5.80 11.21
N SER A 162 4.08 -6.57 10.27
CA SER A 162 4.16 -8.03 10.31
C SER A 162 5.34 -8.63 9.52
N ILE A 163 5.94 -7.89 8.57
CA ILE A 163 7.14 -8.32 7.82
C ILE A 163 8.24 -8.79 8.78
N HIS A 164 8.61 -7.96 9.76
CA HIS A 164 9.72 -8.28 10.65
C HIS A 164 9.47 -9.58 11.43
N SER A 165 8.31 -9.70 12.06
CA SER A 165 7.98 -10.87 12.88
C SER A 165 7.90 -12.16 12.07
N ILE A 166 7.44 -12.12 10.81
CA ILE A 166 7.38 -13.30 9.95
C ILE A 166 8.80 -13.77 9.61
N PHE A 167 9.66 -12.87 9.13
CA PHE A 167 11.01 -13.25 8.73
C PHE A 167 11.86 -13.73 9.90
N VAL A 168 11.80 -13.06 11.06
CA VAL A 168 12.57 -13.48 12.24
C VAL A 168 12.19 -14.90 12.64
N ARG A 169 10.89 -15.16 12.83
CA ARG A 169 10.40 -16.49 13.24
C ARG A 169 10.66 -17.57 12.18
N PHE A 170 10.56 -17.24 10.90
CA PHE A 170 10.83 -18.19 9.83
C PHE A 170 12.32 -18.52 9.73
N ILE A 171 13.20 -17.53 9.82
CA ILE A 171 14.66 -17.73 9.83
C ILE A 171 15.06 -18.55 11.07
N GLU A 172 14.55 -18.21 12.26
CA GLU A 172 14.78 -18.99 13.49
C GLU A 172 14.33 -20.46 13.32
N CYS A 173 13.19 -20.69 12.67
CA CYS A 173 12.70 -22.03 12.37
C CYS A 173 13.64 -22.82 11.47
N LEU A 174 14.32 -22.14 10.54
CA LEU A 174 15.23 -22.77 9.58
C LEU A 174 16.61 -23.03 10.19
N THR A 175 17.12 -22.12 11.01
CA THR A 175 18.47 -22.17 11.56
C THR A 175 18.59 -22.99 12.85
N MET A 176 17.48 -23.33 13.49
CA MET A 176 17.49 -24.21 14.66
C MET A 176 17.91 -25.64 14.29
N PRO A 177 18.54 -26.39 15.22
CA PRO A 177 18.81 -27.80 15.01
C PRO A 177 17.52 -28.58 14.73
N ILE A 178 17.63 -29.65 13.93
CA ILE A 178 16.47 -30.49 13.61
C ILE A 178 15.99 -31.29 14.85
N CYS A 179 16.92 -31.87 15.59
CA CYS A 179 16.68 -32.72 16.73
C CYS A 179 17.67 -32.39 17.86
N SER A 180 17.39 -32.87 19.07
CA SER A 180 18.28 -32.71 20.24
C SER A 180 19.23 -33.89 20.46
N CYS A 181 19.14 -34.95 19.65
CA CYS A 181 19.80 -36.24 19.89
C CYS A 181 21.14 -36.40 19.16
N ASP A 182 21.35 -35.69 18.05
CA ASP A 182 22.55 -35.82 17.21
C ASP A 182 23.42 -34.55 17.25
N VAL A 183 24.56 -34.57 16.55
CA VAL A 183 25.35 -33.36 16.27
C VAL A 183 24.41 -32.29 15.69
N PRO A 184 24.45 -31.04 16.18
CA PRO A 184 23.48 -30.02 15.81
C PRO A 184 23.61 -29.66 14.33
N VAL A 185 22.73 -30.22 13.50
CA VAL A 185 22.56 -29.84 12.08
C VAL A 185 21.29 -29.00 11.97
N ALA A 186 21.41 -27.82 11.35
CA ALA A 186 20.28 -26.92 11.18
C ALA A 186 19.22 -27.54 10.24
N LYS A 187 17.93 -27.27 10.52
CA LYS A 187 16.80 -27.79 9.72
C LYS A 187 16.96 -27.50 8.23
N ILE A 188 17.38 -26.29 7.89
CA ILE A 188 17.61 -25.87 6.50
C ILE A 188 18.66 -26.72 5.77
N GLU A 189 19.75 -27.11 6.45
CA GLU A 189 20.79 -27.95 5.84
C GLU A 189 20.28 -29.38 5.58
N VAL A 190 19.46 -29.89 6.49
CA VAL A 190 18.81 -31.21 6.33
C VAL A 190 17.82 -31.20 5.17
N TYR A 191 17.06 -30.12 4.99
CA TYR A 191 16.10 -29.99 3.89
C TYR A 191 16.79 -30.04 2.52
N TYR A 192 17.97 -29.43 2.37
CA TYR A 192 18.76 -29.55 1.14
C TYR A 192 19.34 -30.96 0.95
N GLY A 193 19.69 -31.67 2.03
CA GLY A 193 20.37 -32.96 1.91
C GLY A 193 19.53 -34.12 1.44
N LEU A 194 18.23 -34.08 1.67
CA LEU A 194 17.35 -35.15 1.22
C LEU A 194 16.71 -34.87 -0.14
N GLY A 195 17.00 -33.71 -0.75
CA GLY A 195 16.43 -33.37 -2.04
C GLY A 195 14.89 -33.42 -2.03
N LYS A 196 14.26 -32.99 -0.93
CA LYS A 196 12.83 -33.22 -0.70
C LYS A 196 11.96 -31.97 -0.59
N MET A 197 12.51 -30.81 -0.22
CA MET A 197 11.67 -29.66 0.16
C MET A 197 12.02 -28.41 -0.64
N GLY A 198 11.02 -27.85 -1.32
CA GLY A 198 11.14 -26.57 -2.03
C GLY A 198 10.87 -25.43 -1.06
N LEU A 199 11.93 -24.82 -0.49
CA LEU A 199 11.74 -23.66 0.37
C LEU A 199 11.43 -22.39 -0.47
N PRO A 200 10.60 -21.46 0.04
CA PRO A 200 10.28 -20.23 -0.67
C PRO A 200 11.52 -19.44 -1.09
N GLY A 201 11.60 -19.05 -2.37
CA GLY A 201 12.71 -18.25 -2.89
C GLY A 201 13.98 -19.02 -3.25
N THR A 202 13.92 -20.34 -3.38
CA THR A 202 15.08 -21.18 -3.71
C THR A 202 14.97 -21.79 -5.11
N THR A 203 16.11 -21.93 -5.79
CA THR A 203 16.27 -22.81 -6.96
C THR A 203 16.64 -24.20 -6.46
N PHE A 204 15.62 -25.04 -6.28
CA PHE A 204 15.76 -26.40 -5.81
C PHE A 204 15.53 -27.40 -6.96
N VAL A 205 16.42 -28.40 -7.11
CA VAL A 205 16.23 -29.52 -8.04
C VAL A 205 15.78 -30.77 -7.27
N PRO A 206 14.52 -31.20 -7.41
CA PRO A 206 14.00 -32.42 -6.77
C PRO A 206 14.86 -33.66 -7.06
N GLY A 207 15.15 -34.44 -6.02
CA GLY A 207 15.85 -35.73 -6.16
C GLY A 207 17.37 -35.67 -6.38
N ARG A 208 17.98 -34.48 -6.50
CA ARG A 208 19.44 -34.34 -6.53
C ARG A 208 20.01 -34.53 -5.12
N MET A 209 21.03 -35.37 -5.00
CA MET A 209 21.85 -35.49 -3.78
C MET A 209 22.92 -34.38 -3.81
N TYR A 210 22.99 -33.59 -2.73
CA TYR A 210 23.98 -32.52 -2.57
C TYR A 210 25.03 -32.93 -1.55
N SER A 211 26.29 -32.59 -1.82
CA SER A 211 27.38 -32.77 -0.86
C SER A 211 27.16 -31.92 0.40
N GLN A 212 27.84 -32.25 1.51
CA GLN A 212 27.74 -31.45 2.74
C GLN A 212 28.14 -29.98 2.53
N GLU A 213 29.20 -29.74 1.76
CA GLU A 213 29.67 -28.39 1.44
C GLU A 213 28.64 -27.60 0.63
N GLU A 214 28.02 -28.23 -0.38
CA GLU A 214 26.94 -27.61 -1.16
C GLU A 214 25.73 -27.26 -0.28
N ARG A 215 25.33 -28.15 0.63
CA ARG A 215 24.19 -27.91 1.53
C ARG A 215 24.43 -26.73 2.47
N ILE A 216 25.64 -26.64 3.03
CA ILE A 216 26.03 -25.52 3.89
C ILE A 216 26.04 -24.23 3.08
N ALA A 217 26.61 -24.22 1.87
CA ALA A 217 26.62 -23.05 1.00
C ALA A 217 25.21 -22.58 0.64
N MET A 218 24.34 -23.49 0.19
CA MET A 218 22.94 -23.19 -0.16
C MET A 218 22.15 -22.68 1.04
N SER A 219 22.36 -23.25 2.24
CA SER A 219 21.69 -22.78 3.45
C SER A 219 22.05 -21.34 3.81
N LYS A 220 23.35 -20.99 3.71
CA LYS A 220 23.84 -19.63 3.98
C LYS A 220 23.30 -18.63 2.96
N GLU A 221 23.36 -18.98 1.68
CA GLU A 221 22.82 -18.17 0.59
C GLU A 221 21.31 -17.91 0.80
N HIS A 222 20.56 -18.93 1.19
CA HIS A 222 19.13 -18.79 1.39
C HIS A 222 18.79 -17.95 2.62
N VAL A 223 19.50 -18.12 3.74
CA VAL A 223 19.33 -17.24 4.92
C VAL A 223 19.64 -15.78 4.55
N GLU A 224 20.70 -15.54 3.79
CA GLU A 224 21.05 -14.21 3.29
C GLU A 224 19.97 -13.64 2.36
N PHE A 225 19.41 -14.45 1.46
CA PHE A 225 18.28 -14.08 0.63
C PHE A 225 17.08 -13.63 1.47
N LEU A 226 16.71 -14.39 2.52
CA LEU A 226 15.59 -14.05 3.40
C LEU A 226 15.82 -12.73 4.14
N PHE A 227 17.03 -12.50 4.67
CA PHE A 227 17.39 -11.21 5.28
C PHE A 227 17.31 -10.05 4.30
N ASN A 228 17.80 -10.25 3.08
CA ASN A 228 17.74 -9.25 2.02
C ASN A 228 16.31 -8.97 1.55
N LEU A 229 15.46 -9.99 1.46
CA LEU A 229 14.03 -9.84 1.15
C LEU A 229 13.32 -9.06 2.27
N ARG A 230 13.53 -9.43 3.54
CA ARG A 230 13.00 -8.69 4.70
C ARG A 230 13.33 -7.21 4.63
N ARG A 231 14.62 -6.88 4.42
CA ARG A 231 15.10 -5.49 4.39
C ARG A 231 14.45 -4.71 3.26
N ARG A 232 14.40 -5.28 2.05
CA ARG A 232 13.83 -4.61 0.87
C ARG A 232 12.31 -4.46 0.99
N ALA A 233 11.61 -5.48 1.47
CA ALA A 233 10.16 -5.45 1.69
C ALA A 233 9.78 -4.41 2.76
N ALA A 234 10.50 -4.36 3.89
CA ALA A 234 10.28 -3.37 4.94
C ALA A 234 10.51 -1.94 4.42
N SER A 235 11.60 -1.72 3.66
CA SER A 235 11.84 -0.43 3.00
C SER A 235 10.71 -0.06 2.04
N GLY A 236 10.22 -1.02 1.23
CA GLY A 236 9.12 -0.78 0.31
C GLY A 236 7.81 -0.44 1.02
N ALA A 237 7.47 -1.14 2.10
CA ALA A 237 6.28 -0.86 2.90
C ALA A 237 6.36 0.51 3.59
N ASN A 238 7.52 0.87 4.14
CA ASN A 238 7.74 2.19 4.75
C ASN A 238 7.61 3.32 3.71
N ASN A 239 8.24 3.17 2.54
CA ASN A 239 8.14 4.18 1.48
C ASN A 239 6.70 4.36 0.98
N LEU A 240 5.93 3.27 0.91
CA LEU A 240 4.51 3.33 0.56
C LEU A 240 3.67 3.98 1.67
N SER A 241 4.01 3.76 2.95
CA SER A 241 3.38 4.43 4.08
C SER A 241 3.65 5.95 4.05
N ASP A 242 4.89 6.35 3.79
CA ASP A 242 5.30 7.76 3.64
C ASP A 242 4.61 8.43 2.44
N PHE A 243 4.49 7.71 1.33
CA PHE A 243 3.70 8.14 0.17
C PHE A 243 2.24 8.44 0.58
N CYS A 244 1.59 7.51 1.29
CA CYS A 244 0.21 7.71 1.74
C CYS A 244 0.09 8.89 2.71
N PHE A 245 1.01 9.00 3.67
CA PHE A 245 1.05 10.10 4.62
C PHE A 245 1.13 11.45 3.90
N ARG A 246 2.02 11.57 2.91
CA ARG A 246 2.20 12.81 2.17
C ARG A 246 0.97 13.18 1.34
N MET A 247 0.34 12.20 0.69
CA MET A 247 -0.92 12.41 -0.05
C MET A 247 -2.03 12.88 0.89
N ILE A 248 -2.15 12.29 2.09
CA ILE A 248 -3.11 12.74 3.11
C ILE A 248 -2.83 14.19 3.53
N CYS A 249 -1.56 14.56 3.76
CA CYS A 249 -1.21 15.94 4.11
C CYS A 249 -1.63 16.95 3.03
N MET A 250 -1.43 16.63 1.76
CA MET A 250 -1.82 17.50 0.63
C MET A 250 -3.34 17.62 0.50
N LEU A 251 -4.07 16.52 0.70
CA LEU A 251 -5.53 16.54 0.75
C LEU A 251 -6.04 17.38 1.94
N ASP A 252 -5.45 17.20 3.13
CA ASP A 252 -5.77 18.00 4.32
C ASP A 252 -5.48 19.49 4.11
N GLU A 253 -4.42 19.83 3.38
CA GLU A 253 -4.10 21.22 3.00
C GLU A 253 -5.15 21.79 2.05
N ALA A 254 -5.49 21.07 0.97
CA ALA A 254 -6.52 21.48 0.03
C ALA A 254 -7.89 21.67 0.72
N GLN A 255 -8.27 20.75 1.61
CA GLN A 255 -9.52 20.86 2.37
C GLN A 255 -9.51 22.05 3.34
N ARG A 256 -8.40 22.30 4.05
CA ARG A 256 -8.27 23.49 4.90
C ARG A 256 -8.42 24.78 4.10
N MET A 257 -7.81 24.84 2.92
CA MET A 257 -7.94 25.97 2.01
C MET A 257 -9.37 26.14 1.50
N LEU A 258 -10.10 25.04 1.25
CA LEU A 258 -11.49 25.02 0.80
C LEU A 258 -12.51 25.34 1.91
N ARG A 259 -12.17 25.03 3.17
CA ARG A 259 -12.97 25.37 4.36
C ARG A 259 -12.71 26.79 4.89
N SER A 260 -11.79 27.54 4.27
CA SER A 260 -11.58 28.95 4.60
C SER A 260 -12.86 29.77 4.38
N HIS A 261 -12.93 31.00 4.90
CA HIS A 261 -14.18 31.77 5.03
C HIS A 261 -14.75 32.32 3.70
N TYR A 262 -15.07 31.43 2.76
CA TYR A 262 -15.68 31.72 1.47
C TYR A 262 -17.07 32.39 1.57
N PRO A 263 -17.97 32.07 2.52
CA PRO A 263 -19.30 32.70 2.59
C PRO A 263 -19.26 34.23 2.70
N THR A 264 -18.22 34.77 3.32
CA THR A 264 -18.03 36.22 3.52
C THR A 264 -17.01 36.83 2.55
N MET A 265 -16.38 36.02 1.69
CA MET A 265 -15.38 36.51 0.75
C MET A 265 -16.04 37.21 -0.43
N THR A 266 -15.43 38.34 -0.82
CA THR A 266 -15.78 38.99 -2.08
C THR A 266 -15.33 38.14 -3.27
N MET A 267 -16.01 38.28 -4.40
CA MET A 267 -15.64 37.56 -5.63
C MET A 267 -14.19 37.79 -6.03
N ALA A 268 -13.69 39.04 -5.91
CA ALA A 268 -12.29 39.36 -6.19
C ALA A 268 -11.31 38.57 -5.30
N ARG A 269 -11.59 38.46 -4.00
CA ARG A 269 -10.74 37.71 -3.07
C ARG A 269 -10.80 36.20 -3.33
N ALA A 270 -12.00 35.67 -3.55
CA ALA A 270 -12.18 34.26 -3.87
C ALA A 270 -11.51 33.87 -5.20
N LYS A 271 -11.55 34.75 -6.21
CA LYS A 271 -10.86 34.55 -7.51
C LYS A 271 -9.34 34.44 -7.35
N SER A 272 -8.75 35.12 -6.37
CA SER A 272 -7.33 34.98 -6.04
C SER A 272 -7.04 33.75 -5.17
N ALA A 273 -7.96 33.36 -4.28
CA ALA A 273 -7.74 32.28 -3.32
C ALA A 273 -7.99 30.87 -3.89
N LEU A 274 -9.10 30.64 -4.60
CA LEU A 274 -9.48 29.32 -5.12
C LEU A 274 -8.40 28.67 -6.02
N PRO A 275 -7.71 29.40 -6.91
CA PRO A 275 -6.66 28.81 -7.73
C PRO A 275 -5.48 28.26 -6.94
N LEU A 276 -5.26 28.72 -5.70
CA LEU A 276 -4.19 28.20 -4.85
C LEU A 276 -4.42 26.73 -4.50
N LEU A 277 -5.67 26.23 -4.53
CA LEU A 277 -5.99 24.81 -4.37
C LEU A 277 -5.31 23.93 -5.43
N LYS A 278 -5.01 24.49 -6.62
CA LYS A 278 -4.36 23.73 -7.70
C LYS A 278 -2.99 23.22 -7.29
N LEU A 279 -2.27 23.91 -6.40
CA LEU A 279 -0.92 23.51 -5.97
C LEU A 279 -0.91 22.14 -5.27
N PRO A 280 -1.54 21.95 -4.10
CA PRO A 280 -1.55 20.64 -3.44
C PRO A 280 -2.25 19.56 -4.28
N LEU A 281 -3.26 19.93 -5.07
CA LEU A 281 -4.02 18.99 -5.90
C LEU A 281 -3.23 18.51 -7.14
N ASN A 282 -2.35 19.33 -7.70
CA ASN A 282 -1.42 18.90 -8.76
C ASN A 282 -0.40 17.88 -8.22
N ASP A 283 0.06 18.06 -6.97
CA ASP A 283 0.93 17.08 -6.33
C ASP A 283 0.18 15.76 -6.08
N VAL A 284 -1.07 15.82 -5.60
CA VAL A 284 -1.95 14.64 -5.48
C VAL A 284 -2.12 13.95 -6.84
N GLN A 285 -2.33 14.72 -7.93
CA GLN A 285 -2.42 14.16 -9.28
C GLN A 285 -1.16 13.41 -9.67
N SER A 286 0.01 14.04 -9.51
CA SER A 286 1.30 13.44 -9.84
C SER A 286 1.53 12.14 -9.06
N MET A 287 1.18 12.13 -7.78
CA MET A 287 1.28 10.96 -6.91
C MET A 287 0.34 9.84 -7.35
N SER A 288 -0.92 10.16 -7.65
CA SER A 288 -1.89 9.18 -8.18
C SER A 288 -1.46 8.59 -9.52
N ASP A 289 -0.93 9.40 -10.43
CA ASP A 289 -0.44 8.93 -11.74
C ASP A 289 0.73 7.96 -11.57
N GLN A 290 1.64 8.24 -10.63
CA GLN A 290 2.72 7.30 -10.28
C GLN A 290 2.15 5.99 -9.72
N LEU A 291 1.15 6.08 -8.84
CA LEU A 291 0.49 4.92 -8.26
C LEU A 291 -0.14 4.01 -9.33
N VAL A 292 -0.84 4.60 -10.31
CA VAL A 292 -1.44 3.88 -11.44
C VAL A 292 -0.39 3.25 -12.35
N LYS A 293 0.71 3.94 -12.64
CA LYS A 293 1.80 3.38 -13.46
C LYS A 293 2.35 2.08 -12.87
N MET A 294 2.48 2.02 -11.55
CA MET A 294 3.00 0.83 -10.88
C MET A 294 2.06 -0.37 -10.87
N THR A 295 0.74 -0.18 -10.99
CA THR A 295 -0.19 -1.32 -11.11
C THR A 295 -0.05 -2.10 -12.43
N ARG A 296 0.62 -1.51 -13.41
CA ARG A 296 0.85 -2.12 -14.74
C ARG A 296 2.16 -2.92 -14.82
N LEU A 297 3.04 -2.75 -13.84
CA LEU A 297 4.24 -3.54 -13.64
C LEU A 297 3.89 -4.77 -12.83
#